data_AF-A0A8J6D481-F1
#
_entry.id   AF-A0A8J6D481-F1
#
_cell.length_a   1.000
_cell.length_b   1.000
_cell.length_c   1.000
_cell.angle_alpha   90.00
_cell.angle_beta   90.00
_cell.angle_gamma   90.00
#
_symmetry.space_group_name_H-M   'P 1'
#
loop_
_entity.id
_entity.type
_entity.pdbx_description
1 polymer ?
#
loop_
_entity_poly.entity_id
_entity_poly.type
_entity_poly.pdbx_seq_one_letter_code
_entity_poly.pdbx_strand_id
1 'polypeptide(L)' 'MGLPCVLEAFTSIFKIGSISNKCYGELVVLGKVCHLALVKRTLENPLFKYLNLATIIVKSIQTWNNYLVLIDSPSPSA' A
#
# COMPACT_ATOMS: atom_id res chain seq x y z
N MET A 1 6.28 0.90 -11.59
CA MET A 1 5.87 -0.29 -10.84
C MET A 1 5.43 -1.36 -11.82
N GLY A 2 5.91 -2.58 -11.66
CA GLY A 2 5.45 -3.74 -12.42
C GLY A 2 4.04 -4.16 -12.01
N LEU A 3 3.29 -4.70 -12.96
CA LEU A 3 1.95 -5.26 -12.73
C LEU A 3 1.87 -6.23 -11.53
N PRO A 4 2.88 -7.09 -11.25
CA PRO A 4 2.86 -7.98 -10.09
C PRO A 4 2.76 -7.23 -8.75
N CYS A 5 3.50 -6.13 -8.60
CA CYS A 5 3.53 -5.37 -7.35
C CYS A 5 2.30 -4.50 -7.14
N VAL A 6 1.69 -4.03 -8.24
CA VAL A 6 0.37 -3.39 -8.18
C VAL A 6 -0.68 -4.38 -7.68
N LEU A 7 -0.68 -5.61 -8.19
CA LEU A 7 -1.64 -6.64 -7.81
C LEU A 7 -1.47 -7.08 -6.35
N GLU A 8 -0.23 -7.19 -5.89
CA GLU A 8 0.13 -7.57 -4.53
C GLU A 8 -0.29 -6.50 -3.51
N ALA A 9 0.00 -5.23 -3.78
CA ALA A 9 -0.42 -4.11 -2.94
C ALA A 9 -1.94 -4.00 -2.87
N PHE A 10 -2.62 -4.15 -4.01
CA PHE A 10 -4.06 -4.20 -4.07
C PHE A 10 -4.62 -5.35 -3.21
N THR A 11 -4.06 -6.54 -3.34
CA THR A 11 -4.48 -7.72 -2.57
C THR A 11 -4.26 -7.51 -1.06
N SER A 12 -3.12 -6.94 -0.65
CA SER A 12 -2.82 -6.61 0.75
C SER A 12 -3.86 -5.65 1.35
N ILE A 13 -4.27 -4.62 0.60
CA ILE A 13 -5.24 -3.62 1.04
C ILE A 13 -6.65 -4.22 1.23
N PHE A 14 -7.09 -5.08 0.31
CA PHE A 14 -8.47 -5.57 0.26
C PHE A 14 -8.71 -6.94 0.90
N LYS A 15 -7.72 -7.83 0.92
CA LYS A 15 -7.86 -9.21 1.39
C LYS A 15 -7.09 -9.54 2.67
N ILE A 16 -6.45 -8.55 3.29
CA ILE A 16 -5.58 -8.70 4.46
C ILE A 16 -4.38 -9.60 4.11
N GLY A 17 -3.29 -8.95 3.69
CA GLY A 17 -2.02 -9.63 3.40
C GLY A 17 -0.83 -8.69 3.60
N SER A 18 0.38 -9.23 3.66
CA SER A 18 1.63 -8.45 3.68
C SER A 18 2.16 -8.22 2.27
N ILE A 19 2.80 -7.08 2.02
CA ILE A 19 3.55 -6.81 0.79
C ILE A 19 4.98 -7.32 0.96
N SER A 20 5.54 -7.95 -0.05
CA SER A 20 6.92 -8.44 -0.13
C SER A 20 7.92 -7.29 -0.26
N ASN A 21 9.14 -7.50 0.24
CA ASN A 21 10.23 -6.52 0.18
C ASN A 21 10.58 -6.07 -1.25
N LYS A 22 10.37 -6.93 -2.24
CA LYS A 22 10.56 -6.59 -3.66
C LYS A 22 9.57 -5.53 -4.12
N CYS A 23 8.28 -5.75 -3.84
CA CYS A 23 7.23 -4.80 -4.21
C CYS A 23 7.21 -3.54 -3.35
N TYR A 24 7.81 -3.63 -2.17
CA TYR A 24 8.10 -2.51 -1.28
C TYR A 24 8.94 -1.42 -1.95
N GLY A 25 10.09 -1.80 -2.54
CA GLY A 25 10.99 -0.84 -3.19
C GLY A 25 10.33 -0.11 -4.37
N GLU A 26 9.47 -0.79 -5.13
CA GLU A 26 8.74 -0.17 -6.23
C GLU A 26 7.59 0.74 -5.76
N LEU A 27 6.96 0.43 -4.62
CA LEU A 27 5.95 1.28 -4.01
C LEU A 27 6.53 2.58 -3.47
N VAL A 28 7.77 2.57 -2.97
CA VAL A 28 8.41 3.79 -2.48
C VAL A 28 8.61 4.83 -3.55
N VAL A 29 8.92 4.37 -4.77
CA VAL A 29 9.15 5.23 -5.93
C VAL A 29 7.88 6.01 -6.30
N LEU A 30 6.69 5.50 -5.98
CA LEU A 30 5.42 6.22 -6.18
C LEU A 30 5.20 7.33 -5.14
N GLY A 31 5.76 7.22 -3.94
CA GLY A 31 5.58 8.20 -2.87
C GLY A 31 4.16 8.19 -2.26
N LYS A 32 4.05 8.82 -1.07
CA LYS A 32 2.83 8.83 -0.24
C LYS A 32 1.60 9.40 -0.97
N VAL A 33 1.83 10.42 -1.80
CA VAL A 33 0.76 11.15 -2.51
C VAL A 33 0.14 10.29 -3.61
N CYS A 34 0.95 9.62 -4.45
CA CYS A 34 0.40 8.71 -5.45
C CYS A 34 -0.24 7.48 -4.82
N HIS A 35 0.31 6.94 -3.72
CA HIS A 35 -0.30 5.83 -3.00
C HIS A 35 -1.71 6.19 -2.52
N LEU A 36 -1.88 7.36 -1.88
CA LEU A 36 -3.19 7.80 -1.40
C LEU A 36 -4.15 8.12 -2.54
N ALA A 37 -3.66 8.72 -3.64
CA ALA A 37 -4.46 9.00 -4.83
C ALA A 37 -4.94 7.72 -5.53
N LEU A 38 -4.09 6.69 -5.61
CA LEU A 38 -4.44 5.39 -6.16
C LEU A 38 -5.54 4.73 -5.33
N VAL A 39 -5.40 4.72 -4.00
CA VAL A 39 -6.42 4.17 -3.10
C VAL A 39 -7.76 4.90 -3.25
N LYS A 40 -7.75 6.24 -3.31
CA LYS A 40 -8.98 7.02 -3.56
C LYS A 40 -9.62 6.66 -4.90
N ARG A 41 -8.81 6.60 -5.98
CA ARG A 41 -9.27 6.27 -7.33
C ARG A 41 -9.83 4.85 -7.43
N THR A 42 -9.24 3.89 -6.71
CA THR A 42 -9.76 2.53 -6.63
C THR A 42 -11.12 2.49 -5.92
N LEU A 43 -11.33 3.32 -4.89
CA LEU A 43 -12.59 3.38 -4.14
C LEU A 43 -13.70 4.11 -4.90
N GLU A 44 -13.37 4.94 -5.89
CA GLU A 44 -14.36 5.51 -6.84
C GLU A 44 -14.98 4.44 -7.75
N ASN A 45 -14.34 3.27 -7.90
CA ASN A 45 -14.89 2.20 -8.74
C ASN A 45 -16.09 1.56 -8.02
N PRO A 46 -17.26 1.46 -8.68
CA PRO A 46 -18.50 0.91 -8.10
C PRO A 46 -18.37 -0.50 -7.51
N LEU A 47 -17.40 -1.28 -7.97
CA LEU A 47 -17.09 -2.61 -7.43
C LEU A 47 -16.63 -2.59 -5.98
N PHE A 48 -16.06 -1.47 -5.51
CA PHE A 48 -15.54 -1.29 -4.16
C PHE A 48 -16.41 -0.39 -3.29
N LYS A 49 -17.57 0.06 -3.79
CA LYS A 49 -18.45 1.03 -3.12
C LYS A 49 -19.00 0.57 -1.76
N TYR A 50 -18.99 -0.74 -1.49
CA TYR A 50 -19.49 -1.33 -0.25
C TYR A 50 -18.43 -1.42 0.85
N LEU A 51 -17.18 -1.07 0.53
CA LEU A 51 -16.10 -1.10 1.50
C LEU A 51 -16.13 0.18 2.33
N ASN A 52 -15.86 0.06 3.63
CA ASN A 52 -15.83 1.21 4.52
C ASN A 52 -14.64 2.12 4.19
N LEU A 53 -14.91 3.21 3.47
CA LEU A 53 -13.93 4.20 3.01
C LEU A 53 -13.00 4.67 4.14
N ALA A 54 -13.57 4.96 5.31
CA ALA A 54 -12.80 5.43 6.46
C ALA A 54 -11.80 4.37 6.95
N THR A 55 -12.22 3.10 7.04
CA THR A 55 -11.35 1.99 7.46
C THR A 55 -10.23 1.74 6.46
N ILE A 56 -10.51 1.83 5.15
CA ILE A 56 -9.49 1.60 4.12
C ILE A 56 -8.47 2.74 4.08
N ILE A 57 -8.90 3.99 4.22
CA ILE A 57 -7.97 5.12 4.29
C ILE A 57 -7.06 4.99 5.53
N VAL A 58 -7.62 4.66 6.69
CA VAL A 58 -6.81 4.46 7.91
C VAL A 58 -5.80 3.32 7.72
N LYS A 59 -6.23 2.16 7.18
CA LYS A 59 -5.33 1.04 6.87
C LYS A 59 -4.25 1.42 5.86
N SER A 60 -4.59 2.16 4.81
CA SER A 60 -3.64 2.64 3.80
C SER A 60 -2.55 3.54 4.42
N ILE A 61 -2.96 4.45 5.33
CA ILE A 61 -2.02 5.30 6.07
C ILE A 61 -1.15 4.46 7.01
N GLN A 62 -1.71 3.49 7.72
CA GLN A 62 -0.95 2.59 8.59
C GLN A 62 0.07 1.76 7.82
N THR A 63 -0.33 1.19 6.67
CA THR A 63 0.59 0.47 5.77
C THR A 63 1.73 1.37 5.32
N TRP A 64 1.47 2.64 4.99
CA TRP A 64 2.51 3.61 4.64
C TRP A 64 3.39 4.02 5.83
N ASN A 65 2.85 4.12 7.04
CA ASN A 65 3.67 4.49 8.20
C ASN A 65 4.56 3.32 8.64
N ASN A 66 4.02 2.10 8.64
CA ASN A 66 4.84 0.88 8.78
C ASN A 66 5.88 0.80 7.66
N TYR A 67 5.56 1.37 6.49
CA TYR A 67 6.49 1.50 5.39
C TYR A 67 7.75 2.29 5.76
N LEU A 68 7.54 3.50 6.31
CA LEU A 68 8.63 4.40 6.71
C LEU A 68 9.51 3.80 7.81
N VAL A 69 8.90 3.14 8.79
CA VAL A 69 9.62 2.53 9.92
C VAL A 69 10.59 1.43 9.47
N LEU A 70 10.29 0.69 8.39
CA LEU A 70 11.20 -0.33 7.87
C LEU A 70 12.38 0.27 7.10
N ILE A 71 12.19 1.43 6.44
CA ILE A 71 13.30 2.15 5.79
C ILE A 71 14.24 2.77 6.82
N ASP A 72 13.68 3.37 7.87
CA ASP A 72 14.46 4.04 8.92
C ASP A 72 15.07 3.03 9.91
N SER A 73 14.66 1.76 9.87
CA SER A 73 15.30 0.70 10.64
C SER A 73 16.68 0.42 10.09
N PRO A 74 17.74 0.49 10.91
CA PRO A 74 19.07 0.09 10.47
C PRO A 74 18.98 -1.37 10.04
N SER A 75 19.36 -1.64 8.78
CA SER A 75 19.49 -3.00 8.30
C SER A 75 20.34 -3.77 9.32
N PRO A 76 19.92 -4.96 9.78
CA PRO A 76 20.80 -5.80 10.57
C PRO A 76 22.01 -6.07 9.69
N SER A 77 23.10 -5.36 10.00
CA SER A 77 24.38 -5.54 9.33
C SER A 77 24.84 -6.94 9.72
N ALA A 78 25.18 -7.74 8.70
CA ALA A 78 25.64 -9.11 8.84
C ALA A 78 26.90 -9.21 9.70
#